data_AF-A0A9J6QGT6-F1
#
_entry.id   AF-A0A9J6QGT6-F1
#
_cell.length_a   1.000
_cell.length_b   1.000
_cell.length_c   1.000
_cell.angle_alpha   90.00
_cell.angle_beta   90.00
_cell.angle_gamma   90.00
#
_symmetry.space_group_name_H-M   'P 1'
#
loop_
_entity.id
_entity.type
_entity.pdbx_description
1 polymer ?
#
loop_
_entity_poly.entity_id
_entity_poly.type
_entity_poly.pdbx_seq_one_letter_code
_entity_poly.pdbx_strand_id
1 'polypeptide(L)'
;MTIKLLHQMGHNSIWNKDSFEKDGVGVGLCYSPVHEVAKNINAAKKQLKETSIFDPQFYLPSSQKKKFQSYDFFPNTILGEKGFNTIDYTAISSESAKRCVDFQIKNNFEKIVIPARFYEQIHPKYIEQQSESFVIPFINYIKKIGINTKKKIILTVPITSGMLNVVEYKINILNWITSFPEISGIYFICQHDRSLKQISDASFLVDYMDTIKSTIDADLEVIVGYTNTESILYTLCGDLSLTVGAFENTRIFSLDKFIVSDEDRRGPKPRIYMPELLNWVNFEEAKLLRKQSPELWNAIYKPTKYSEDAFNATTTITFQNPLLYKHYFLTFAEQINNISKHSGNHRVAYVTSMVDQAIDNYNNIKKVFTLEKNGSDEHLIPWRNAINLFSKR
;
A
#
# COMPACT_ATOMS: atom_id res chain seq x y z
N MET A 1 4.33 -7.25 -19.78
CA MET A 1 4.29 -7.27 -18.32
C MET A 1 4.56 -5.89 -17.79
N THR A 2 3.67 -5.35 -16.95
CA THR A 2 3.78 -3.98 -16.43
C THR A 2 3.56 -3.98 -14.92
N ILE A 3 4.62 -3.67 -14.15
CA ILE A 3 4.46 -3.33 -12.74
C ILE A 3 4.22 -1.82 -12.67
N LYS A 4 3.13 -1.43 -12.04
CA LYS A 4 2.75 -0.02 -11.87
C LYS A 4 3.01 0.41 -10.43
N LEU A 5 3.33 1.69 -10.23
CA LEU A 5 3.54 2.27 -8.91
C LEU A 5 2.56 3.43 -8.69
N LEU A 6 1.71 3.32 -7.67
CA LEU A 6 0.79 4.37 -7.25
C LEU A 6 1.29 4.98 -5.94
N HIS A 7 1.11 6.28 -5.74
CA HIS A 7 1.45 6.91 -4.46
C HIS A 7 0.28 6.86 -3.49
N GLN A 8 0.40 6.09 -2.40
CA GLN A 8 -0.55 6.12 -1.29
C GLN A 8 -0.45 7.48 -0.59
N MET A 9 -1.46 8.33 -0.78
CA MET A 9 -1.46 9.66 -0.19
C MET A 9 -1.72 9.59 1.32
N GLY A 10 -0.91 10.32 2.08
CA GLY A 10 -0.99 10.39 3.53
C GLY A 10 -1.10 11.82 4.06
N HIS A 11 -0.71 11.99 5.33
CA HIS A 11 -0.34 13.32 5.83
C HIS A 11 0.76 13.93 4.93
N ASN A 12 0.78 15.26 4.77
CA ASN A 12 1.66 15.96 3.82
C ASN A 12 1.59 15.42 2.38
N SER A 13 0.37 15.13 1.91
CA SER A 13 0.09 14.59 0.57
C SER A 13 0.67 15.40 -0.59
N ILE A 14 1.03 16.67 -0.35
CA ILE A 14 1.75 17.52 -1.31
C ILE A 14 3.09 16.90 -1.73
N TRP A 15 3.75 16.11 -0.88
CA TRP A 15 5.02 15.46 -1.25
C TRP A 15 4.81 14.37 -2.30
N ASN A 16 3.75 13.57 -2.17
CA ASN A 16 3.35 12.59 -3.18
C ASN A 16 2.98 13.28 -4.50
N LYS A 17 2.18 14.36 -4.44
CA LYS A 17 1.78 15.13 -5.63
C LYS A 17 2.97 15.74 -6.33
N ASP A 18 3.88 16.37 -5.57
CA ASP A 18 5.09 16.96 -6.10
C ASP A 18 5.97 15.92 -6.80
N SER A 19 6.20 14.76 -6.18
CA SER A 19 7.04 13.74 -6.83
C SER A 19 6.38 13.12 -8.05
N PHE A 20 5.06 12.98 -8.05
CA PHE A 20 4.34 12.57 -9.25
C PHE A 20 4.42 13.63 -10.37
N GLU A 21 4.12 14.90 -10.10
CA GLU A 21 4.07 15.96 -11.11
C GLU A 21 5.45 16.44 -11.58
N LYS A 22 6.41 16.60 -10.65
CA LYS A 22 7.70 17.25 -10.91
C LYS A 22 8.83 16.25 -11.14
N ASP A 23 8.84 15.16 -10.36
CA ASP A 23 9.89 14.14 -10.46
C ASP A 23 9.50 13.01 -11.45
N GLY A 24 8.24 12.98 -11.93
CA GLY A 24 7.76 11.96 -12.86
C GLY A 24 7.70 10.56 -12.26
N VAL A 25 7.51 10.46 -10.94
CA VAL A 25 7.54 9.19 -10.21
C VAL A 25 6.15 8.57 -10.11
N GLY A 26 6.03 7.30 -10.52
CA GLY A 26 4.78 6.54 -10.46
C GLY A 26 3.81 6.88 -11.59
N VAL A 27 2.66 6.21 -11.59
CA VAL A 27 1.63 6.33 -12.64
C VAL A 27 0.34 7.00 -12.16
N GLY A 28 0.23 7.25 -10.85
CA GLY A 28 -0.94 7.84 -10.25
C GLY A 28 -0.86 7.91 -8.73
N LEU A 29 -1.94 8.37 -8.12
CA LEU A 29 -2.09 8.58 -6.68
C LEU A 29 -3.27 7.73 -6.16
N CYS A 30 -3.22 7.34 -4.89
CA CYS A 30 -4.36 6.77 -4.17
C CYS A 30 -4.88 7.83 -3.19
N TYR A 31 -6.02 8.43 -3.53
CA TYR A 31 -6.72 9.38 -2.67
C TYR A 31 -7.56 8.62 -1.64
N SER A 32 -7.73 9.19 -0.44
CA SER A 32 -8.50 8.53 0.60
C SER A 32 -9.11 9.48 1.66
N PRO A 33 -10.29 9.14 2.20
CA PRO A 33 -10.95 9.94 3.23
C PRO A 33 -10.19 10.11 4.54
N VAL A 34 -9.42 9.11 4.98
CA VAL A 34 -8.70 9.21 6.26
C VAL A 34 -7.62 10.30 6.24
N HIS A 35 -7.14 10.66 5.04
CA HIS A 35 -6.04 11.60 4.84
C HIS A 35 -6.47 12.95 4.28
N GLU A 36 -7.58 13.02 3.54
CA GLU A 36 -8.02 14.25 2.87
C GLU A 36 -9.53 14.47 3.02
N VAL A 37 -9.97 15.72 3.11
CA VAL A 37 -11.43 16.05 3.13
C VAL A 37 -11.99 16.12 1.72
N ALA A 38 -13.29 15.82 1.55
CA ALA A 38 -13.94 15.77 0.23
C ALA A 38 -13.77 17.07 -0.57
N LYS A 39 -13.85 18.23 0.09
CA LYS A 39 -13.64 19.55 -0.54
C LYS A 39 -12.29 19.64 -1.26
N ASN A 40 -11.22 19.14 -0.64
CA ASN A 40 -9.87 19.22 -1.18
C ASN A 40 -9.67 18.26 -2.35
N ILE A 41 -10.28 17.07 -2.30
CA ILE A 41 -10.28 16.12 -3.43
C ILE A 41 -11.05 16.70 -4.63
N ASN A 42 -12.23 17.28 -4.37
CA ASN A 42 -13.03 17.94 -5.40
C ASN A 42 -12.26 19.08 -6.08
N ALA A 43 -11.53 19.88 -5.30
CA ALA A 43 -10.72 21.00 -5.78
C ALA A 43 -9.39 20.60 -6.44
N ALA A 44 -8.91 19.37 -6.25
CA ALA A 44 -7.66 18.91 -6.85
C ALA A 44 -7.74 18.90 -8.39
N LYS A 45 -6.61 19.21 -9.04
CA LYS A 45 -6.50 19.26 -10.51
C LYS A 45 -7.05 17.97 -11.14
N LYS A 46 -7.87 18.11 -12.17
CA LYS A 46 -8.50 16.98 -12.86
C LYS A 46 -7.48 15.97 -13.43
N GLN A 47 -6.40 16.47 -14.01
CA GLN A 47 -5.31 15.66 -14.57
C GLN A 47 -4.66 14.73 -13.52
N LEU A 48 -4.57 15.17 -12.26
CA LEU A 48 -4.06 14.33 -11.18
C LEU A 48 -5.00 13.17 -10.84
N LYS A 49 -6.29 13.29 -11.13
CA LYS A 49 -7.31 12.31 -10.76
C LYS A 49 -7.53 11.27 -11.86
N GLU A 50 -7.33 11.66 -13.12
CA GLU A 50 -7.58 10.83 -14.30
C GLU A 50 -6.76 9.53 -14.37
N THR A 51 -5.55 9.52 -13.81
CA THR A 51 -4.68 8.33 -13.70
C THR A 51 -4.60 7.77 -12.28
N SER A 52 -5.43 8.30 -11.38
CA SER A 52 -5.42 7.97 -9.95
C SER A 52 -6.66 7.18 -9.57
N ILE A 53 -6.59 6.54 -8.41
CA ILE A 53 -7.73 5.87 -7.79
C ILE A 53 -8.18 6.60 -6.52
N PHE A 54 -9.43 6.38 -6.15
CA PHE A 54 -9.98 6.78 -4.87
C PHE A 54 -10.34 5.54 -4.07
N ASP A 55 -9.68 5.36 -2.93
CA ASP A 55 -10.01 4.33 -1.96
C ASP A 55 -11.06 4.90 -0.98
N PRO A 56 -12.31 4.42 -0.97
CA PRO A 56 -13.36 4.97 -0.09
C PRO A 56 -13.18 4.58 1.38
N GLN A 57 -12.34 3.58 1.68
CA GLN A 57 -11.93 3.22 3.04
C GLN A 57 -13.05 2.87 4.03
N PHE A 58 -13.98 2.00 3.63
CA PHE A 58 -14.99 1.49 4.58
C PHE A 58 -14.41 0.43 5.53
N TYR A 59 -13.08 0.38 5.72
CA TYR A 59 -12.41 -0.59 6.60
C TYR A 59 -12.94 -0.53 8.03
N LEU A 60 -13.18 0.68 8.54
CA LEU A 60 -13.85 0.91 9.82
C LEU A 60 -15.08 1.81 9.59
N PRO A 61 -16.24 1.24 9.21
CA PRO A 61 -17.44 2.01 8.88
C PRO A 61 -17.93 2.91 10.01
N SER A 62 -17.63 2.55 11.26
CA SER A 62 -17.96 3.27 12.49
C SER A 62 -17.02 4.43 12.83
N SER A 63 -16.03 4.73 11.98
CA SER A 63 -15.05 5.79 12.25
C SER A 63 -15.73 7.14 12.49
N GLN A 64 -15.31 7.81 13.57
CA GLN A 64 -15.79 9.14 13.98
C GLN A 64 -14.84 10.26 13.55
N LYS A 65 -13.82 9.99 12.71
CA LYS A 65 -12.90 11.07 12.30
C LYS A 65 -13.64 12.11 11.46
N LYS A 66 -13.41 13.39 11.79
CA LYS A 66 -13.99 14.56 11.08
C LYS A 66 -13.79 14.52 9.56
N LYS A 67 -12.70 13.93 9.06
CA LYS A 67 -12.48 13.82 7.61
C LYS A 67 -13.47 12.88 6.93
N PHE A 68 -13.83 11.75 7.55
CA PHE A 68 -14.88 10.86 7.03
C PHE A 68 -16.24 11.53 6.99
N GLN A 69 -16.55 12.37 7.99
CA GLN A 69 -17.80 13.16 8.04
C GLN A 69 -17.93 14.15 6.88
N SER A 70 -16.85 14.47 6.17
CA SER A 70 -16.91 15.31 4.97
C SER A 70 -17.41 14.56 3.72
N TYR A 71 -17.62 13.25 3.80
CA TYR A 71 -18.09 12.40 2.71
C TYR A 71 -19.50 11.90 3.03
N ASP A 72 -20.49 12.38 2.27
CA ASP A 72 -21.92 12.08 2.45
C ASP A 72 -22.31 10.63 2.11
N PHE A 73 -21.38 9.85 1.57
CA PHE A 73 -21.51 8.43 1.33
C PHE A 73 -20.97 7.56 2.47
N PHE A 74 -20.21 8.11 3.42
CA PHE A 74 -19.54 7.28 4.41
C PHE A 74 -20.55 6.68 5.39
N PRO A 75 -20.45 5.38 5.77
CA PRO A 75 -21.51 4.69 6.50
C PRO A 75 -21.98 5.39 7.78
N ASN A 76 -21.04 5.76 8.65
CA ASN A 76 -21.35 6.48 9.90
C ASN A 76 -21.84 7.92 9.66
N THR A 77 -21.56 8.52 8.51
CA THR A 77 -22.07 9.85 8.16
C THR A 77 -23.54 9.79 7.75
N ILE A 78 -23.95 8.77 7.00
CA ILE A 78 -25.35 8.59 6.61
C ILE A 78 -26.23 8.23 7.80
N LEU A 79 -25.73 7.37 8.70
CA LEU A 79 -26.48 6.93 9.89
C LEU A 79 -26.53 8.00 10.99
N GLY A 80 -25.66 9.01 10.93
CA GLY A 80 -25.66 10.15 11.84
C GLY A 80 -25.51 9.74 13.30
N GLU A 81 -26.31 10.33 14.18
CA GLU A 81 -26.25 10.14 15.64
C GLU A 81 -26.49 8.69 16.08
N LYS A 82 -27.17 7.87 15.28
CA LYS A 82 -27.38 6.44 15.58
C LYS A 82 -26.08 5.64 15.56
N GLY A 83 -25.06 6.14 14.87
CA GLY A 83 -23.81 5.43 14.64
C GLY A 83 -23.96 4.23 13.72
N PHE A 84 -22.82 3.63 13.35
CA PHE A 84 -22.83 2.46 12.49
C PHE A 84 -23.20 1.18 13.24
N ASN A 85 -24.19 0.45 12.72
CA ASN A 85 -24.40 -0.97 12.98
C ASN A 85 -24.77 -1.67 11.66
N THR A 86 -24.53 -2.99 11.59
CA THR A 86 -24.67 -3.74 10.35
C THR A 86 -26.11 -3.73 9.81
N ILE A 87 -27.12 -3.92 10.67
CA ILE A 87 -28.52 -4.04 10.25
C ILE A 87 -29.01 -2.74 9.64
N ASP A 88 -28.83 -1.62 10.34
CA ASP A 88 -29.24 -0.31 9.85
C ASP A 88 -28.47 0.08 8.58
N TYR A 89 -27.18 -0.27 8.50
CA TYR A 89 -26.40 -0.02 7.31
C TYR A 89 -26.91 -0.81 6.10
N THR A 90 -27.29 -2.08 6.26
CA THR A 90 -27.84 -2.87 5.15
C THR A 90 -29.05 -2.16 4.51
N ALA A 91 -29.91 -1.53 5.32
CA ALA A 91 -31.08 -0.80 4.84
C ALA A 91 -30.75 0.46 4.01
N ILE A 92 -29.58 1.06 4.22
CA ILE A 92 -29.11 2.26 3.50
C ILE A 92 -27.96 1.99 2.52
N SER A 93 -27.50 0.75 2.43
CA SER A 93 -26.32 0.34 1.66
C SER A 93 -26.38 0.76 0.19
N SER A 94 -27.57 0.70 -0.43
CA SER A 94 -27.80 1.15 -1.80
C SER A 94 -27.63 2.66 -1.99
N GLU A 95 -28.02 3.47 -1.01
CA GLU A 95 -27.82 4.93 -1.07
C GLU A 95 -26.35 5.30 -0.83
N SER A 96 -25.69 4.63 0.12
CA SER A 96 -24.24 4.72 0.34
C SER A 96 -23.46 4.41 -0.94
N ALA A 97 -23.80 3.30 -1.59
CA ALA A 97 -23.22 2.87 -2.86
C ALA A 97 -23.38 3.91 -3.96
N LYS A 98 -24.61 4.41 -4.16
CA LYS A 98 -24.91 5.46 -5.14
C LYS A 98 -24.05 6.69 -4.93
N ARG A 99 -24.04 7.27 -3.73
CA ARG A 99 -23.28 8.50 -3.43
C ARG A 99 -21.78 8.29 -3.58
N CYS A 100 -21.25 7.14 -3.19
CA CYS A 100 -19.84 6.81 -3.31
C CYS A 100 -19.41 6.70 -4.78
N VAL A 101 -20.19 5.99 -5.60
CA VAL A 101 -19.92 5.85 -7.05
C VAL A 101 -20.04 7.20 -7.75
N ASP A 102 -21.08 8.00 -7.43
CA ASP A 102 -21.26 9.34 -7.98
C ASP A 102 -20.08 10.27 -7.64
N PHE A 103 -19.58 10.21 -6.39
CA PHE A 103 -18.40 10.97 -5.99
C PHE A 103 -17.17 10.59 -6.83
N GLN A 104 -16.95 9.31 -7.06
CA GLN A 104 -15.82 8.82 -7.85
C GLN A 104 -15.91 9.25 -9.33
N ILE A 105 -17.11 9.14 -9.92
CA ILE A 105 -17.37 9.55 -11.30
C ILE A 105 -17.19 11.06 -11.47
N LYS A 106 -17.78 11.85 -10.57
CA LYS A 106 -17.68 13.32 -10.57
C LYS A 106 -16.22 13.79 -10.52
N ASN A 107 -15.37 13.06 -9.80
CA ASN A 107 -13.95 13.37 -9.67
C ASN A 107 -13.08 12.77 -10.79
N ASN A 108 -13.68 12.02 -11.72
CA ASN A 108 -13.05 11.39 -12.87
C ASN A 108 -11.84 10.51 -12.52
N PHE A 109 -11.92 9.75 -11.42
CA PHE A 109 -10.89 8.75 -11.10
C PHE A 109 -10.79 7.67 -12.18
N GLU A 110 -9.62 7.11 -12.40
CA GLU A 110 -9.34 6.12 -13.46
C GLU A 110 -10.32 4.93 -13.39
N LYS A 111 -10.55 4.46 -12.16
CA LYS A 111 -11.33 3.25 -11.85
C LYS A 111 -12.39 3.56 -10.79
N ILE A 112 -13.42 2.70 -10.72
CA ILE A 112 -14.39 2.72 -9.62
C ILE A 112 -13.98 1.66 -8.61
N VAL A 113 -13.73 2.09 -7.38
CA VAL A 113 -13.37 1.20 -6.27
C VAL A 113 -14.60 0.92 -5.42
N ILE A 114 -14.94 -0.35 -5.27
CA ILE A 114 -15.93 -0.87 -4.33
C ILE A 114 -15.20 -1.09 -2.98
N PRO A 115 -15.63 -0.44 -1.89
CA PRO A 115 -15.01 -0.62 -0.60
C PRO A 115 -15.52 -1.89 0.09
N ALA A 116 -14.80 -2.32 1.13
CA ALA A 116 -15.20 -3.43 1.98
C ALA A 116 -14.82 -3.12 3.43
N ARG A 117 -15.50 -3.80 4.37
CA ARG A 117 -15.22 -3.69 5.81
C ARG A 117 -14.01 -4.52 6.20
N PHE A 118 -13.18 -4.05 7.11
CA PHE A 118 -12.10 -4.86 7.66
C PHE A 118 -12.54 -5.53 8.97
N TYR A 119 -12.09 -6.76 9.18
CA TYR A 119 -12.29 -7.53 10.41
C TYR A 119 -10.92 -7.99 10.90
N GLU A 120 -10.54 -7.58 12.12
CA GLU A 120 -9.26 -7.95 12.74
C GLU A 120 -9.16 -9.46 13.01
N GLN A 121 -10.28 -10.10 13.26
CA GLN A 121 -10.40 -11.53 13.49
C GLN A 121 -11.11 -12.21 12.34
N ILE A 122 -10.85 -13.50 12.16
CA ILE A 122 -11.57 -14.33 11.18
C ILE A 122 -13.06 -14.28 11.52
N HIS A 123 -13.86 -13.80 10.55
CA HIS A 123 -15.30 -13.67 10.71
C HIS A 123 -16.00 -14.73 9.86
N PRO A 124 -16.83 -15.63 10.44
CA PRO A 124 -17.48 -16.71 9.70
C PRO A 124 -18.36 -16.23 8.54
N LYS A 125 -19.03 -15.10 8.71
CA LYS A 125 -19.88 -14.47 7.68
C LYS A 125 -19.18 -13.37 6.89
N TYR A 126 -17.85 -13.35 6.85
CA TYR A 126 -17.10 -12.30 6.14
C TYR A 126 -17.61 -12.15 4.71
N ILE A 127 -17.61 -13.22 3.92
CA ILE A 127 -18.02 -13.18 2.51
C ILE A 127 -19.49 -12.75 2.34
N GLU A 128 -20.40 -13.36 3.09
CA GLU A 128 -21.85 -13.05 3.08
C GLU A 128 -22.08 -11.55 3.36
N GLN A 129 -21.51 -11.04 4.46
CA GLN A 129 -21.69 -9.64 4.88
C GLN A 129 -21.03 -8.65 3.92
N GLN A 130 -19.83 -8.95 3.40
CA GLN A 130 -19.22 -8.10 2.37
C GLN A 130 -20.10 -8.02 1.14
N SER A 131 -20.61 -9.18 0.68
CA SER A 131 -21.42 -9.27 -0.53
C SER A 131 -22.71 -8.48 -0.41
N GLU A 132 -23.49 -8.72 0.64
CA GLU A 132 -24.80 -8.11 0.84
C GLU A 132 -24.73 -6.62 1.13
N SER A 133 -23.77 -6.19 1.97
CA SER A 133 -23.73 -4.80 2.46
C SER A 133 -22.88 -3.87 1.59
N PHE A 134 -21.91 -4.41 0.84
CA PHE A 134 -20.93 -3.60 0.13
C PHE A 134 -20.82 -3.95 -1.36
N VAL A 135 -20.72 -5.22 -1.75
CA VAL A 135 -20.48 -5.56 -3.17
C VAL A 135 -21.74 -5.43 -4.02
N ILE A 136 -22.82 -6.14 -3.65
CA ILE A 136 -24.08 -6.18 -4.43
C ILE A 136 -24.70 -4.79 -4.59
N PRO A 137 -24.82 -3.95 -3.54
CA PRO A 137 -25.38 -2.61 -3.68
C PRO A 137 -24.59 -1.73 -4.67
N PHE A 138 -23.26 -1.80 -4.64
CA PHE A 138 -22.39 -1.08 -5.56
C PHE A 138 -22.51 -1.61 -6.99
N ILE A 139 -22.44 -2.92 -7.21
CA ILE A 139 -22.58 -3.52 -8.53
C ILE A 139 -23.94 -3.17 -9.15
N ASN A 140 -25.03 -3.27 -8.38
CA ASN A 140 -26.37 -2.95 -8.85
C ASN A 140 -26.47 -1.50 -9.33
N TYR A 141 -25.91 -0.55 -8.57
CA TYR A 141 -25.91 0.84 -8.96
C TYR A 141 -25.01 1.11 -10.19
N ILE A 142 -23.80 0.55 -10.20
CA ILE A 142 -22.83 0.64 -11.31
C ILE A 142 -23.44 0.14 -12.62
N LYS A 143 -24.13 -1.01 -12.59
CA LYS A 143 -24.85 -1.58 -13.74
C LYS A 143 -25.99 -0.67 -14.19
N LYS A 144 -26.80 -0.19 -13.25
CA LYS A 144 -27.95 0.68 -13.53
C LYS A 144 -27.55 1.94 -14.31
N ILE A 145 -26.40 2.53 -14.01
CA ILE A 145 -25.89 3.72 -14.71
C ILE A 145 -24.95 3.39 -15.88
N GLY A 146 -24.63 2.11 -16.10
CA GLY A 146 -23.81 1.61 -17.20
C GLY A 146 -22.33 2.03 -17.15
N ILE A 147 -21.82 2.49 -16.01
CA ILE A 147 -20.44 3.02 -15.91
C ILE A 147 -19.37 1.92 -16.07
N ASN A 148 -19.71 0.67 -15.81
CA ASN A 148 -18.85 -0.51 -16.02
C ASN A 148 -18.44 -0.71 -17.48
N THR A 149 -19.14 -0.11 -18.44
CA THR A 149 -18.74 -0.11 -19.86
C THR A 149 -17.61 0.87 -20.16
N LYS A 150 -17.33 1.81 -19.25
CA LYS A 150 -16.37 2.91 -19.44
C LYS A 150 -15.20 2.88 -18.46
N LYS A 151 -15.42 2.36 -17.25
CA LYS A 151 -14.41 2.28 -16.19
C LYS A 151 -14.35 0.87 -15.64
N LYS A 152 -13.13 0.40 -15.39
CA LYS A 152 -12.88 -0.85 -14.66
C LYS A 152 -13.39 -0.74 -13.23
N ILE A 153 -13.93 -1.85 -12.72
CA ILE A 153 -14.45 -1.95 -11.36
C ILE A 153 -13.45 -2.74 -10.53
N ILE A 154 -13.00 -2.17 -9.42
CA ILE A 154 -12.03 -2.78 -8.53
C ILE A 154 -12.68 -3.05 -7.18
N LEU A 155 -12.61 -4.29 -6.71
CA LEU A 155 -13.07 -4.65 -5.37
C LEU A 155 -11.93 -4.54 -4.36
N THR A 156 -12.14 -3.79 -3.30
CA THR A 156 -11.21 -3.78 -2.17
C THR A 156 -11.40 -5.04 -1.34
N VAL A 157 -10.31 -5.74 -1.02
CA VAL A 157 -10.32 -6.97 -0.23
C VAL A 157 -9.38 -6.81 0.95
N PRO A 158 -9.91 -6.32 2.10
CA PRO A 158 -9.12 -6.11 3.31
C PRO A 158 -9.09 -7.39 4.16
N ILE A 159 -7.90 -7.96 4.31
CA ILE A 159 -7.67 -9.28 4.89
C ILE A 159 -6.56 -9.24 5.95
N THR A 160 -6.47 -10.26 6.79
CA THR A 160 -5.36 -10.43 7.75
C THR A 160 -4.46 -11.58 7.33
N SER A 161 -3.22 -11.60 7.83
CA SER A 161 -2.35 -12.78 7.72
C SER A 161 -3.02 -14.03 8.29
N GLY A 162 -3.79 -13.90 9.39
CA GLY A 162 -4.55 -15.01 9.97
C GLY A 162 -5.57 -15.61 9.00
N MET A 163 -6.25 -14.79 8.19
CA MET A 163 -7.19 -15.27 7.17
C MET A 163 -6.48 -16.06 6.05
N LEU A 164 -5.26 -15.69 5.70
CA LEU A 164 -4.47 -16.37 4.66
C LEU A 164 -3.85 -17.69 5.15
N ASN A 165 -3.54 -17.76 6.45
CA ASN A 165 -2.96 -18.96 7.07
C ASN A 165 -3.96 -20.13 7.16
N VAL A 166 -5.25 -19.88 7.00
CA VAL A 166 -6.29 -20.92 6.97
C VAL A 166 -6.64 -21.23 5.51
N VAL A 167 -6.16 -22.37 5.00
CA VAL A 167 -6.29 -22.76 3.58
C VAL A 167 -7.73 -22.68 3.08
N GLU A 168 -8.70 -23.22 3.83
CA GLU A 168 -10.11 -23.17 3.45
C GLU A 168 -10.62 -21.73 3.35
N TYR A 169 -10.23 -20.86 4.29
CA TYR A 169 -10.63 -19.46 4.28
C TYR A 169 -10.02 -18.70 3.11
N LYS A 170 -8.74 -18.95 2.79
CA LYS A 170 -8.05 -18.43 1.60
C LYS A 170 -8.78 -18.85 0.32
N ILE A 171 -9.13 -20.14 0.17
CA ILE A 171 -9.88 -20.66 -0.97
C ILE A 171 -11.24 -19.98 -1.08
N ASN A 172 -11.95 -19.82 0.04
CA ASN A 172 -13.25 -19.14 0.05
C ASN A 172 -13.15 -17.67 -0.38
N ILE A 173 -12.09 -16.95 0.03
CA ILE A 173 -11.83 -15.58 -0.45
C ILE A 173 -11.59 -15.59 -1.96
N LEU A 174 -10.76 -16.50 -2.49
CA LEU A 174 -10.46 -16.59 -3.92
C LEU A 174 -11.71 -16.93 -4.76
N ASN A 175 -12.54 -17.85 -4.30
CA ASN A 175 -13.83 -18.16 -4.92
C ASN A 175 -14.79 -16.96 -4.89
N TRP A 176 -14.79 -16.21 -3.80
CA TRP A 176 -15.65 -15.04 -3.67
C TRP A 176 -15.25 -13.92 -4.64
N ILE A 177 -13.98 -13.55 -4.70
CA ILE A 177 -13.49 -12.45 -5.56
C ILE A 177 -13.68 -12.75 -7.06
N THR A 178 -13.73 -14.04 -7.43
CA THR A 178 -13.95 -14.50 -8.82
C THR A 178 -15.42 -14.73 -9.16
N SER A 179 -16.35 -14.62 -8.20
CA SER A 179 -17.77 -14.90 -8.42
C SER A 179 -18.55 -13.75 -9.08
N PHE A 180 -17.94 -12.58 -9.25
CA PHE A 180 -18.59 -11.38 -9.79
C PHE A 180 -17.99 -11.00 -11.16
N PRO A 181 -18.70 -11.23 -12.28
CA PRO A 181 -18.17 -10.95 -13.62
C PRO A 181 -17.99 -9.45 -13.91
N GLU A 182 -18.59 -8.57 -13.10
CA GLU A 182 -18.43 -7.11 -13.25
C GLU A 182 -17.11 -6.60 -12.67
N ILE A 183 -16.48 -7.37 -11.79
CA ILE A 183 -15.26 -6.99 -11.10
C ILE A 183 -14.08 -7.27 -12.04
N SER A 184 -13.37 -6.21 -12.40
CA SER A 184 -12.21 -6.28 -13.31
C SER A 184 -10.89 -6.49 -12.59
N GLY A 185 -10.88 -6.37 -11.26
CA GLY A 185 -9.67 -6.45 -10.46
C GLY A 185 -9.89 -6.29 -8.97
N ILE A 186 -8.84 -6.56 -8.21
CA ILE A 186 -8.83 -6.63 -6.75
C ILE A 186 -7.78 -5.67 -6.20
N TYR A 187 -8.20 -4.87 -5.21
CA TYR A 187 -7.33 -4.04 -4.40
C TYR A 187 -7.12 -4.68 -3.03
N PHE A 188 -6.03 -5.44 -2.88
CA PHE A 188 -5.72 -6.11 -1.63
C PHE A 188 -5.16 -5.13 -0.60
N ILE A 189 -5.69 -5.22 0.61
CA ILE A 189 -5.12 -4.60 1.80
C ILE A 189 -4.88 -5.71 2.81
N CYS A 190 -3.63 -5.95 3.20
CA CYS A 190 -3.32 -6.99 4.16
C CYS A 190 -2.79 -6.38 5.47
N GLN A 191 -3.45 -6.71 6.59
CA GLN A 191 -2.85 -6.52 7.91
C GLN A 191 -1.98 -7.72 8.24
N HIS A 192 -0.73 -7.44 8.60
CA HIS A 192 0.19 -8.41 9.16
C HIS A 192 0.81 -7.82 10.42
N ASP A 193 0.56 -8.47 11.55
CA ASP A 193 1.08 -8.05 12.84
C ASP A 193 2.58 -8.40 12.91
N ARG A 194 3.41 -7.39 13.17
CA ARG A 194 4.87 -7.51 13.12
C ARG A 194 5.54 -6.62 14.15
N SER A 195 6.66 -7.10 14.70
CA SER A 195 7.49 -6.34 15.64
C SER A 195 8.58 -5.50 14.96
N LEU A 196 8.84 -5.76 13.69
CA LEU A 196 9.77 -5.04 12.83
C LEU A 196 9.00 -4.28 11.76
N LYS A 197 9.65 -3.28 11.13
CA LYS A 197 9.04 -2.53 10.03
C LYS A 197 9.04 -3.29 8.70
N GLN A 198 10.01 -4.18 8.51
CA GLN A 198 10.04 -5.12 7.39
C GLN A 198 9.38 -6.42 7.80
N ILE A 199 8.76 -7.13 6.86
CA ILE A 199 8.19 -8.46 7.11
C ILE A 199 9.34 -9.46 7.19
N SER A 200 9.43 -10.20 8.30
CA SER A 200 10.42 -11.26 8.52
C SER A 200 9.78 -12.65 8.61
N ASP A 201 8.55 -12.80 8.12
CA ASP A 201 7.80 -14.05 8.07
C ASP A 201 7.75 -14.59 6.63
N ALA A 202 8.55 -15.61 6.35
CA ALA A 202 8.62 -16.22 5.03
C ALA A 202 7.31 -16.94 4.66
N SER A 203 6.62 -17.56 5.63
CA SER A 203 5.37 -18.29 5.36
C SER A 203 4.29 -17.33 4.91
N PHE A 204 4.10 -16.23 5.66
CA PHE A 204 3.15 -15.20 5.29
C PHE A 204 3.43 -14.62 3.90
N LEU A 205 4.70 -14.29 3.60
CA LEU A 205 5.07 -13.75 2.29
C LEU A 205 4.70 -14.70 1.16
N VAL A 206 4.98 -16.00 1.33
CA VAL A 206 4.63 -17.02 0.34
C VAL A 206 3.12 -17.13 0.17
N ASP A 207 2.35 -17.21 1.26
CA ASP A 207 0.90 -17.36 1.18
C ASP A 207 0.19 -16.13 0.60
N TYR A 208 0.73 -14.93 0.87
CA TYR A 208 0.20 -13.71 0.28
C TYR A 208 0.57 -13.58 -1.20
N MET A 209 1.81 -13.92 -1.58
CA MET A 209 2.23 -13.96 -2.98
C MET A 209 1.46 -15.01 -3.80
N ASP A 210 1.17 -16.16 -3.21
CA ASP A 210 0.31 -17.20 -3.77
C ASP A 210 -1.10 -16.67 -4.03
N THR A 211 -1.69 -15.97 -3.06
CA THR A 211 -3.00 -15.31 -3.20
C THR A 211 -3.00 -14.27 -4.33
N ILE A 212 -1.97 -13.43 -4.41
CA ILE A 212 -1.80 -12.43 -5.48
C ILE A 212 -1.69 -13.13 -6.84
N LYS A 213 -0.85 -14.16 -6.94
CA LYS A 213 -0.63 -14.91 -8.18
C LYS A 213 -1.92 -15.59 -8.65
N SER A 214 -2.63 -16.29 -7.77
CA SER A 214 -3.91 -16.92 -8.11
C SER A 214 -4.96 -15.91 -8.58
N THR A 215 -4.94 -14.69 -8.04
CA THR A 215 -5.83 -13.61 -8.48
C THR A 215 -5.46 -13.12 -9.88
N ILE A 216 -4.17 -12.94 -10.17
CA ILE A 216 -3.67 -12.58 -11.50
C ILE A 216 -4.00 -13.68 -12.52
N ASP A 217 -3.84 -14.96 -12.14
CA ASP A 217 -4.13 -16.11 -13.00
C ASP A 217 -5.62 -16.30 -13.28
N ALA A 218 -6.48 -15.70 -12.46
CA ALA A 218 -7.92 -15.59 -12.72
C ALA A 218 -8.27 -14.38 -13.60
N ASP A 219 -7.29 -13.81 -14.30
CA ASP A 219 -7.42 -12.64 -15.20
C ASP A 219 -7.94 -11.36 -14.51
N LEU A 220 -7.74 -11.23 -13.20
CA LEU A 220 -8.11 -10.03 -12.43
C LEU A 220 -6.91 -9.08 -12.31
N GLU A 221 -7.12 -7.79 -12.57
CA GLU A 221 -6.11 -6.76 -12.29
C GLU A 221 -5.84 -6.70 -10.78
N VAL A 222 -4.57 -6.74 -10.35
CA VAL A 222 -4.23 -6.66 -8.92
C VAL A 222 -3.61 -5.32 -8.56
N ILE A 223 -4.12 -4.71 -7.50
CA ILE A 223 -3.52 -3.56 -6.80
C ILE A 223 -3.20 -4.01 -5.37
N VAL A 224 -2.00 -3.72 -4.87
CA VAL A 224 -1.58 -4.04 -3.50
C VAL A 224 -1.37 -2.76 -2.72
N GLY A 225 -2.23 -2.55 -1.72
CA GLY A 225 -2.28 -1.34 -0.90
C GLY A 225 -1.39 -1.42 0.33
N TYR A 226 -0.96 -0.25 0.81
CA TYR A 226 -0.13 -0.10 2.01
C TYR A 226 1.11 -1.00 1.97
N THR A 227 1.88 -0.93 0.89
CA THR A 227 3.10 -1.74 0.79
C THR A 227 4.34 -1.01 1.26
N ASN A 228 5.23 -1.73 1.94
CA ASN A 228 6.59 -1.29 2.26
C ASN A 228 7.59 -2.02 1.34
N THR A 229 8.88 -2.07 1.69
CA THR A 229 9.93 -2.60 0.82
C THR A 229 9.69 -4.06 0.38
N GLU A 230 8.98 -4.87 1.17
CA GLU A 230 8.59 -6.25 0.84
C GLU A 230 7.84 -6.37 -0.49
N SER A 231 7.23 -5.29 -0.99
CA SER A 231 6.56 -5.30 -2.29
C SER A 231 7.46 -5.61 -3.47
N ILE A 232 8.78 -5.49 -3.33
CA ILE A 232 9.74 -6.02 -4.30
C ILE A 232 9.49 -7.51 -4.55
N LEU A 233 9.14 -8.28 -3.52
CA LEU A 233 8.84 -9.70 -3.67
C LEU A 233 7.52 -9.93 -4.42
N TYR A 234 6.51 -9.08 -4.20
CA TYR A 234 5.20 -9.21 -4.87
C TYR A 234 5.30 -9.02 -6.38
N THR A 235 6.37 -8.37 -6.87
CA THR A 235 6.66 -8.29 -8.31
C THR A 235 6.87 -9.64 -8.98
N LEU A 236 7.20 -10.69 -8.23
CA LEU A 236 7.37 -12.04 -8.75
C LEU A 236 6.04 -12.70 -9.13
N CYS A 237 4.90 -12.17 -8.66
CA CYS A 237 3.59 -12.72 -8.92
C CYS A 237 3.06 -12.40 -10.33
N GLY A 238 3.67 -11.45 -11.07
CA GLY A 238 3.25 -11.12 -12.44
C GLY A 238 3.00 -9.62 -12.64
N ASP A 239 1.89 -9.28 -13.29
CA ASP A 239 1.47 -7.90 -13.56
C ASP A 239 0.57 -7.39 -12.43
N LEU A 240 1.01 -6.32 -11.76
CA LEU A 240 0.26 -5.71 -10.67
C LEU A 240 0.60 -4.23 -10.50
N SER A 241 -0.23 -3.54 -9.72
CA SER A 241 0.05 -2.20 -9.21
C SER A 241 0.43 -2.26 -7.74
N LEU A 242 1.55 -1.65 -7.38
CA LEU A 242 2.01 -1.47 -6.01
C LEU A 242 1.69 -0.07 -5.51
N THR A 243 1.61 0.11 -4.19
CA THR A 243 1.39 1.43 -3.58
C THR A 243 2.56 1.86 -2.71
N VAL A 244 3.00 3.10 -2.84
CA VAL A 244 4.11 3.66 -2.06
C VAL A 244 3.68 4.90 -1.29
N GLY A 245 4.00 4.92 0.00
CA GLY A 245 3.67 6.02 0.91
C GLY A 245 4.92 6.69 1.49
N ALA A 246 4.83 7.98 1.81
CA ALA A 246 5.93 8.69 2.49
C ALA A 246 6.16 8.08 3.89
N PHE A 247 5.09 8.03 4.67
CA PHE A 247 5.14 7.59 6.05
C PHE A 247 4.87 6.09 6.19
N GLU A 248 5.31 5.52 7.30
CA GLU A 248 5.14 4.09 7.58
C GLU A 248 3.67 3.71 7.68
N ASN A 249 2.83 4.57 8.27
CA ASN A 249 1.38 4.34 8.28
C ASN A 249 0.73 4.41 6.88
N THR A 250 1.43 4.84 5.83
CA THR A 250 0.97 4.72 4.43
C THR A 250 1.62 3.54 3.71
N ARG A 251 2.51 2.81 4.38
CA ARG A 251 3.22 1.61 3.89
C ARG A 251 2.92 0.36 4.74
N ILE A 252 2.12 0.53 5.80
CA ILE A 252 1.70 -0.52 6.72
C ILE A 252 0.23 -0.24 7.06
N PHE A 253 -0.64 -1.20 6.75
CA PHE A 253 -2.05 -1.10 7.11
C PHE A 253 -2.25 -1.40 8.60
N SER A 254 -3.10 -0.61 9.26
CA SER A 254 -3.54 -0.79 10.65
C SER A 254 -4.83 0.02 10.85
N LEU A 255 -5.72 -0.46 11.70
CA LEU A 255 -6.95 0.25 12.06
C LEU A 255 -6.73 1.50 12.92
N ASP A 256 -5.57 1.65 13.57
CA ASP A 256 -5.29 2.78 14.48
C ASP A 256 -5.44 4.13 13.79
N LYS A 257 -5.21 4.18 12.47
CA LYS A 257 -5.36 5.42 11.69
C LYS A 257 -6.81 5.76 11.41
N PHE A 258 -7.78 4.90 11.69
CA PHE A 258 -9.21 5.13 11.52
C PHE A 258 -9.91 5.51 12.82
N ILE A 259 -9.25 5.35 13.97
CA ILE A 259 -9.78 5.65 15.29
C ILE A 259 -9.38 7.08 15.71
N VAL A 260 -10.28 7.80 16.38
CA VAL A 260 -9.96 9.08 17.03
C VAL A 260 -9.08 8.77 18.23
N SER A 261 -7.88 9.34 18.26
CA SER A 261 -6.90 9.12 19.33
C SER A 261 -6.49 10.49 19.84
N ASP A 262 -6.65 10.69 21.14
CA ASP A 262 -6.26 11.92 21.86
C ASP A 262 -4.81 11.83 22.39
N GLU A 263 -4.08 10.77 22.04
CA GLU A 263 -2.72 10.57 22.50
C GLU A 263 -1.73 11.46 21.74
N ASP A 264 -0.86 12.15 22.49
CA ASP A 264 0.29 12.85 21.95
C ASP A 264 1.29 11.85 21.35
N ARG A 265 1.19 11.63 20.03
CA ARG A 265 2.09 10.73 19.31
C ARG A 265 3.39 11.45 19.01
N ARG A 266 4.49 10.99 19.61
CA ARG A 266 5.84 11.44 19.26
C ARG A 266 6.16 11.05 17.81
N GLY A 267 6.65 12.03 17.04
CA GLY A 267 7.06 11.78 15.66
C GLY A 267 8.20 10.76 15.56
N PRO A 268 8.25 9.95 14.48
CA PRO A 268 9.28 8.94 14.31
C PRO A 268 10.65 9.59 14.11
N LYS A 269 11.72 8.82 14.38
CA LYS A 269 13.08 9.22 13.99
C LYS A 269 13.17 9.30 12.46
N PRO A 270 13.87 10.31 11.90
CA PRO A 270 14.11 10.40 10.45
C PRO A 270 14.90 9.19 9.97
N ARG A 271 14.52 8.68 8.80
CA ARG A 271 15.17 7.52 8.17
C ARG A 271 15.36 7.77 6.69
N ILE A 272 16.45 7.26 6.14
CA ILE A 272 16.74 7.26 4.70
C ILE A 272 16.57 5.84 4.16
N TYR A 273 15.91 5.73 3.01
CA TYR A 273 15.84 4.45 2.30
C TYR A 273 17.17 4.18 1.61
N MET A 274 17.73 2.98 1.79
CA MET A 274 18.97 2.54 1.18
C MET A 274 18.64 1.39 0.22
N PRO A 275 18.58 1.61 -1.10
CA PRO A 275 18.14 0.59 -2.06
C PRO A 275 19.04 -0.65 -2.05
N GLU A 276 20.34 -0.47 -1.86
CA GLU A 276 21.34 -1.55 -1.76
C GLU A 276 21.23 -2.39 -0.47
N LEU A 277 20.43 -1.93 0.49
CA LEU A 277 20.13 -2.66 1.74
C LEU A 277 18.67 -3.14 1.80
N LEU A 278 17.86 -2.78 0.80
CA LEU A 278 16.41 -3.02 0.77
C LEU A 278 15.73 -2.62 2.09
N ASN A 279 16.16 -1.52 2.71
CA ASN A 279 15.65 -1.11 4.02
C ASN A 279 15.76 0.40 4.27
N TRP A 280 15.08 0.86 5.31
CA TRP A 280 15.16 2.21 5.84
C TRP A 280 16.09 2.26 7.05
N VAL A 281 17.20 2.99 6.92
CA VAL A 281 18.20 3.16 7.97
C VAL A 281 17.97 4.46 8.72
N ASN A 282 18.22 4.48 10.03
CA ASN A 282 18.20 5.71 10.81
C ASN A 282 19.13 6.76 10.18
N PHE A 283 18.64 7.98 9.96
CA PHE A 283 19.41 8.97 9.21
C PHE A 283 20.71 9.39 9.92
N GLU A 284 20.74 9.39 11.26
CA GLU A 284 21.97 9.67 12.01
C GLU A 284 22.96 8.50 11.95
N GLU A 285 22.49 7.26 11.97
CA GLU A 285 23.35 6.08 11.72
C GLU A 285 23.92 6.10 10.29
N ALA A 286 23.13 6.51 9.30
CA ALA A 286 23.61 6.66 7.92
C ALA A 286 24.71 7.74 7.80
N LYS A 287 24.57 8.87 8.50
CA LYS A 287 25.63 9.91 8.57
C LYS A 287 26.90 9.37 9.23
N LEU A 288 26.76 8.60 10.32
CA LEU A 288 27.90 7.98 11.00
C LEU A 288 28.60 6.98 10.08
N LEU A 289 27.85 6.12 9.39
CA LEU A 289 28.40 5.16 8.43
C LEU A 289 29.15 5.86 7.29
N ARG A 290 28.56 6.93 6.71
CA ARG A 290 29.23 7.78 5.70
C ARG A 290 30.57 8.33 6.18
N LYS A 291 30.64 8.76 7.43
CA LYS A 291 31.85 9.36 8.03
C LYS A 291 32.91 8.31 8.38
N GLN A 292 32.50 7.19 8.96
CA GLN A 292 33.41 6.17 9.52
C GLN A 292 33.90 5.17 8.48
N SER A 293 33.14 4.94 7.41
CA SER A 293 33.51 3.99 6.36
C SER A 293 33.13 4.52 4.97
N PRO A 294 33.85 5.54 4.45
CA PRO A 294 33.51 6.18 3.17
C PRO A 294 33.53 5.21 1.97
N GLU A 295 34.46 4.25 1.95
CA GLU A 295 34.54 3.24 0.89
C GLU A 295 33.29 2.36 0.85
N LEU A 296 32.87 1.86 2.02
CA LEU A 296 31.64 1.08 2.16
C LEU A 296 30.41 1.91 1.81
N TRP A 297 30.35 3.16 2.27
CA TRP A 297 29.28 4.09 1.94
C TRP A 297 29.12 4.27 0.43
N ASN A 298 30.23 4.50 -0.28
CA ASN A 298 30.21 4.68 -1.73
C ASN A 298 29.70 3.44 -2.48
N ALA A 299 29.87 2.23 -1.91
CA ALA A 299 29.35 1.01 -2.50
C ALA A 299 27.83 0.86 -2.35
N ILE A 300 27.26 1.30 -1.22
CA ILE A 300 25.85 1.06 -0.87
C ILE A 300 24.93 2.28 -1.09
N TYR A 301 25.50 3.48 -1.22
CA TYR A 301 24.74 4.71 -1.32
C TYR A 301 24.41 5.06 -2.77
N LYS A 302 23.14 5.37 -3.03
CA LYS A 302 22.67 5.87 -4.32
C LYS A 302 22.20 7.32 -4.17
N PRO A 303 22.97 8.31 -4.62
CA PRO A 303 22.60 9.70 -4.44
C PRO A 303 21.42 10.10 -5.33
N THR A 304 20.52 10.89 -4.78
CA THR A 304 19.57 11.73 -5.52
C THR A 304 19.77 13.18 -5.11
N LYS A 305 19.24 14.14 -5.89
CA LYS A 305 19.23 15.55 -5.48
C LYS A 305 18.72 15.73 -4.06
N TYR A 306 17.62 15.05 -3.72
CA TYR A 306 17.01 15.17 -2.39
C TYR A 306 17.85 14.59 -1.27
N SER A 307 18.55 13.46 -1.48
CA SER A 307 19.41 12.91 -0.44
C SER A 307 20.68 13.73 -0.25
N GLU A 308 21.27 14.26 -1.32
CA GLU A 308 22.41 15.19 -1.21
C GLU A 308 22.02 16.45 -0.45
N ASP A 309 20.87 17.05 -0.79
CA ASP A 309 20.32 18.19 -0.05
C ASP A 309 20.10 17.85 1.43
N ALA A 310 19.66 16.62 1.75
CA ALA A 310 19.46 16.19 3.13
C ALA A 310 20.78 16.02 3.90
N PHE A 311 21.84 15.50 3.26
CA PHE A 311 23.16 15.36 3.89
C PHE A 311 23.88 16.70 4.04
N ASN A 312 23.66 17.64 3.11
CA ASN A 312 24.28 18.97 3.12
C ASN A 312 23.47 19.99 3.94
N ALA A 313 22.31 19.60 4.47
CA ALA A 313 21.47 20.48 5.27
C ALA A 313 22.20 20.95 6.54
N THR A 314 22.20 22.27 6.75
CA THR A 314 22.76 22.90 7.96
C THR A 314 21.86 22.72 9.18
N THR A 315 20.56 22.50 8.96
CA THR A 315 19.57 22.22 10.00
C THR A 315 19.34 20.73 10.17
N THR A 316 19.04 20.30 11.40
CA THR A 316 18.65 18.92 11.69
C THR A 316 17.46 18.48 10.85
N ILE A 317 17.65 17.44 10.04
CA ILE A 317 16.58 16.79 9.28
C ILE A 317 15.65 16.07 10.25
N THR A 318 14.35 16.37 10.18
CA THR A 318 13.30 15.72 10.97
C THR A 318 12.37 14.90 10.05
N PHE A 319 11.47 14.11 10.65
CA PHE A 319 10.43 13.38 9.89
C PHE A 319 9.44 14.31 9.16
N GLN A 320 9.44 15.62 9.44
CA GLN A 320 8.62 16.59 8.71
C GLN A 320 9.32 17.13 7.46
N ASN A 321 10.55 16.72 7.19
CA ASN A 321 11.29 17.16 6.02
C ASN A 321 11.02 16.24 4.81
N PRO A 322 10.60 16.77 3.64
CA PRO A 322 10.26 15.96 2.47
C PRO A 322 11.45 15.23 1.83
N LEU A 323 12.69 15.70 2.05
CA LEU A 323 13.87 15.27 1.29
C LEU A 323 14.08 13.75 1.36
N LEU A 324 13.99 13.16 2.56
CA LEU A 324 14.20 11.72 2.75
C LEU A 324 13.12 10.87 2.05
N TYR A 325 11.88 11.37 2.00
CA TYR A 325 10.76 10.68 1.38
C TYR A 325 10.76 10.80 -0.14
N LYS A 326 11.11 11.98 -0.67
CA LYS A 326 11.27 12.17 -2.12
C LYS A 326 12.47 11.40 -2.67
N HIS A 327 13.55 11.31 -1.89
CA HIS A 327 14.65 10.39 -2.20
C HIS A 327 14.14 8.95 -2.33
N TYR A 328 13.39 8.46 -1.34
CA TYR A 328 12.80 7.13 -1.40
C TYR A 328 11.93 6.91 -2.64
N PHE A 329 11.04 7.85 -2.95
CA PHE A 329 10.17 7.74 -4.13
C PHE A 329 10.98 7.54 -5.42
N LEU A 330 12.02 8.33 -5.63
CA LEU A 330 12.90 8.20 -6.79
C LEU A 330 13.59 6.83 -6.84
N THR A 331 14.31 6.47 -5.79
CA THR A 331 15.12 5.24 -5.77
C THR A 331 14.26 3.99 -5.84
N PHE A 332 13.11 3.98 -5.16
CA PHE A 332 12.22 2.83 -5.16
C PHE A 332 11.53 2.66 -6.50
N ALA A 333 11.10 3.75 -7.14
CA ALA A 333 10.53 3.68 -8.48
C ALA A 333 11.56 3.20 -9.52
N GLU A 334 12.82 3.62 -9.40
CA GLU A 334 13.90 3.11 -10.23
C GLU A 334 14.09 1.60 -10.05
N GLN A 335 14.09 1.09 -8.81
CA GLN A 335 14.13 -0.35 -8.55
C GLN A 335 12.97 -1.09 -9.19
N ILE A 336 11.73 -0.61 -9.01
CA ILE A 336 10.54 -1.22 -9.62
C ILE A 336 10.63 -1.18 -11.16
N ASN A 337 11.09 -0.08 -11.75
CA ASN A 337 11.29 0.04 -13.19
C ASN A 337 12.35 -0.95 -13.70
N ASN A 338 13.43 -1.16 -12.96
CA ASN A 338 14.46 -2.14 -13.31
C ASN A 338 13.93 -3.58 -13.22
N ILE A 339 13.21 -3.91 -12.14
CA ILE A 339 12.55 -5.22 -12.00
C ILE A 339 11.56 -5.46 -13.15
N SER A 340 10.82 -4.43 -13.56
CA SER A 340 9.81 -4.51 -14.63
C SER A 340 10.39 -4.86 -16.00
N LYS A 341 11.69 -4.63 -16.23
CA LYS A 341 12.39 -5.01 -17.47
C LYS A 341 12.59 -6.53 -17.58
N HIS A 342 12.40 -7.26 -16.48
CA HIS A 342 12.54 -8.71 -16.43
C HIS A 342 11.17 -9.40 -16.28
N SER A 343 11.08 -10.65 -16.70
CA SER A 343 9.88 -11.48 -16.62
C SER A 343 10.22 -12.93 -16.25
N GLY A 344 9.26 -13.64 -15.65
CA GLY A 344 9.40 -15.05 -15.28
C GLY A 344 10.68 -15.31 -14.49
N ASN A 345 11.42 -16.36 -14.87
CA ASN A 345 12.66 -16.77 -14.19
C ASN A 345 13.75 -15.68 -14.19
N HIS A 346 13.80 -14.81 -15.20
CA HIS A 346 14.76 -13.69 -15.20
C HIS A 346 14.44 -12.67 -14.10
N ARG A 347 13.14 -12.42 -13.83
CA ARG A 347 12.72 -11.54 -12.74
C ARG A 347 13.05 -12.16 -11.37
N VAL A 348 12.79 -13.46 -11.22
CA VAL A 348 13.16 -14.22 -10.02
C VAL A 348 14.66 -14.13 -9.76
N ALA A 349 15.50 -14.38 -10.78
CA ALA A 349 16.95 -14.28 -10.66
C ALA A 349 17.41 -12.85 -10.31
N TYR A 350 16.82 -11.83 -10.94
CA TYR A 350 17.16 -10.44 -10.65
C TYR A 350 16.81 -10.04 -9.21
N VAL A 351 15.58 -10.27 -8.76
CA VAL A 351 15.15 -9.96 -7.38
C VAL A 351 15.95 -10.78 -6.36
N THR A 352 16.27 -12.04 -6.69
CA THR A 352 17.16 -12.88 -5.86
C THR A 352 18.53 -12.22 -5.70
N SER A 353 19.14 -11.75 -6.79
CA SER A 353 20.44 -11.09 -6.74
C SER A 353 20.41 -9.79 -5.93
N MET A 354 19.30 -9.04 -5.94
CA MET A 354 19.13 -7.86 -5.09
C MET A 354 19.14 -8.22 -3.60
N VAL A 355 18.48 -9.31 -3.22
CA VAL A 355 18.45 -9.80 -1.83
C VAL A 355 19.82 -10.33 -1.41
N ASP A 356 20.48 -11.12 -2.25
CA ASP A 356 21.82 -11.65 -1.99
C ASP A 356 22.85 -10.53 -1.84
N GLN A 357 22.82 -9.52 -2.72
CA GLN A 357 23.67 -8.33 -2.62
C GLN A 357 23.41 -7.54 -1.33
N ALA A 358 22.15 -7.39 -0.92
CA ALA A 358 21.81 -6.73 0.34
C ALA A 358 22.39 -7.49 1.54
N ILE A 359 22.33 -8.82 1.56
CA ILE A 359 22.93 -9.66 2.61
C ILE A 359 24.44 -9.40 2.69
N ASP A 360 25.13 -9.41 1.55
CA ASP A 360 26.58 -9.15 1.49
C ASP A 360 26.94 -7.74 1.97
N ASN A 361 26.13 -6.75 1.60
CA ASN A 361 26.30 -5.37 2.05
C ASN A 361 26.16 -5.26 3.59
N TYR A 362 25.17 -5.92 4.19
CA TYR A 362 25.04 -5.97 5.65
C TYR A 362 26.19 -6.71 6.33
N ASN A 363 26.68 -7.80 5.74
CA ASN A 363 27.87 -8.50 6.26
C ASN A 363 29.09 -7.57 6.29
N ASN A 364 29.24 -6.68 5.31
CA ASN A 364 30.30 -5.67 5.31
C ASN A 364 30.06 -4.55 6.33
N ILE A 365 28.81 -4.08 6.49
CA ILE A 365 28.44 -3.10 7.52
C ILE A 365 28.75 -3.63 8.92
N LYS A 366 28.37 -4.87 9.24
CA LYS A 366 28.56 -5.48 10.56
C LYS A 366 30.03 -5.59 10.99
N LYS A 367 30.99 -5.51 10.06
CA LYS A 367 32.43 -5.48 10.38
C LYS A 367 32.87 -4.15 11.02
N VAL A 368 32.10 -3.07 10.80
CA VAL A 368 32.47 -1.70 11.19
C VAL A 368 31.41 -1.01 12.05
N PHE A 369 30.13 -1.40 11.92
CA PHE A 369 29.01 -0.70 12.51
C PHE A 369 27.81 -1.63 12.74
N THR A 370 27.09 -1.44 13.83
CA THR A 370 25.83 -2.16 14.11
C THR A 370 24.67 -1.19 14.02
N LEU A 371 23.73 -1.47 13.11
CA LEU A 371 22.52 -0.66 12.93
C LEU A 371 21.45 -1.01 13.97
N GLU A 372 20.55 -0.08 14.26
CA GLU A 372 19.41 -0.34 15.14
C GLU A 372 18.47 -1.42 14.59
N LYS A 373 17.65 -1.99 15.49
CA LYS A 373 16.76 -3.13 15.23
C LYS A 373 15.97 -3.03 13.91
N ASN A 374 15.41 -1.87 13.57
CA ASN A 374 14.62 -1.74 12.34
C ASN A 374 15.43 -1.37 11.10
N GLY A 375 16.70 -1.04 11.27
CA GLY A 375 17.67 -0.87 10.19
C GLY A 375 18.52 -2.13 9.98
N SER A 376 18.23 -3.24 10.67
CA SER A 376 18.96 -4.51 10.54
C SER A 376 18.55 -5.30 9.29
N ASP A 377 19.22 -6.45 9.11
CA ASP A 377 19.05 -7.40 8.00
C ASP A 377 18.12 -8.57 8.32
N GLU A 378 17.41 -8.54 9.45
CA GLU A 378 16.58 -9.66 9.96
C GLU A 378 15.50 -10.13 8.96
N HIS A 379 15.09 -9.29 8.00
CA HIS A 379 14.12 -9.64 6.96
C HIS A 379 14.71 -10.38 5.76
N LEU A 380 16.01 -10.24 5.48
CA LEU A 380 16.58 -10.68 4.20
C LEU A 380 16.62 -12.21 4.04
N ILE A 381 16.96 -12.96 5.09
CA ILE A 381 16.92 -14.43 5.05
C ILE A 381 15.48 -14.94 4.87
N PRO A 382 14.47 -14.48 5.65
CA PRO A 382 13.07 -14.78 5.36
C PRO A 382 12.64 -14.46 3.93
N TRP A 383 13.06 -13.32 3.37
CA TRP A 383 12.75 -12.95 1.98
C TRP A 383 13.39 -13.91 0.98
N ARG A 384 14.66 -14.26 1.18
CA ARG A 384 15.36 -15.22 0.33
C ARG A 384 14.68 -16.58 0.32
N ASN A 385 14.23 -17.03 1.50
CA ASN A 385 13.46 -18.26 1.65
C ASN A 385 12.09 -18.16 0.96
N ALA A 386 11.39 -17.03 1.11
CA ALA A 386 10.10 -16.81 0.45
C ALA A 386 10.22 -16.89 -1.07
N ILE A 387 11.24 -16.27 -1.67
CA ILE A 387 11.53 -16.36 -3.11
C ILE A 387 11.75 -17.82 -3.54
N ASN A 388 12.59 -18.56 -2.80
CA ASN A 388 12.89 -19.96 -3.10
C ASN A 388 11.66 -20.87 -3.00
N LEU A 389 10.82 -20.65 -2.00
CA LEU A 389 9.59 -21.42 -1.80
C LEU A 389 8.53 -21.09 -2.85
N PHE A 390 8.37 -19.80 -3.17
CA PHE A 390 7.40 -19.35 -4.15
C PHE A 390 7.76 -19.77 -5.58
N SER A 391 9.03 -19.64 -5.98
CA SER A 391 9.50 -20.00 -7.34
C SER A 391 9.39 -21.49 -7.70
N LYS A 392 9.09 -22.35 -6.72
CA LYS A 392 8.88 -23.79 -6.90
C LYS A 392 7.40 -24.17 -7.04
N ARG A 393 6.49 -23.22 -6.85
CA ARG A 393 5.05 -23.36 -7.09
C ARG A 393 4.76 -22.96 -8.53
#